data_AF-A0A955ZME4-F1
#
_entry.id   AF-A0A955ZME4-F1
#
_cell.length_a   1.000
_cell.length_b   1.000
_cell.length_c   1.000
_cell.angle_alpha   90.00
_cell.angle_beta   90.00
_cell.angle_gamma   90.00
#
_symmetry.space_group_name_H-M   'P 1'
#
loop_
_entity.id
_entity.type
_entity.pdbx_description
1 polymer ?
#
loop_
_entity_poly.entity_id
_entity_poly.type
_entity_poly.pdbx_seq_one_letter_code
_entity_poly.pdbx_strand_id
1 'polypeptide(L)'
;MPMAADEILTAMRAGVPQTDEAIEDFVRGVVDGTLSRPQIGAWLAFAYARGLTDGETVTLTRAMTASGTRLRWADGAELRDKHSTGGVGDKV
;
A
#
# COMPACT_ATOMS: atom_id res chain seq x y z
N MET A 1 19.50 -0.06 2.84
CA MET A 1 19.47 0.74 1.59
C MET A 1 18.17 0.39 0.91
N PRO A 2 17.48 1.33 0.25
CA PRO A 2 16.21 1.01 -0.39
C PRO A 2 16.36 -0.19 -1.33
N MET A 3 15.49 -1.19 -1.21
CA MET A 3 15.42 -2.32 -2.10
C MET A 3 15.16 -1.84 -3.54
N ALA A 4 15.83 -2.48 -4.50
CA ALA A 4 15.63 -2.14 -5.90
C ALA A 4 14.25 -2.59 -6.36
N ALA A 5 13.59 -1.76 -7.18
CA ALA A 5 12.26 -2.07 -7.74
C ALA A 5 12.21 -3.45 -8.43
N ASP A 6 13.27 -3.81 -9.15
CA ASP A 6 13.37 -5.08 -9.87
C ASP A 6 13.45 -6.29 -8.91
N GLU A 7 14.06 -6.13 -7.74
CA GLU A 7 14.11 -7.17 -6.70
C GLU A 7 12.73 -7.40 -6.09
N ILE A 8 12.03 -6.31 -5.75
CA ILE A 8 10.64 -6.35 -5.26
C ILE A 8 9.73 -7.05 -6.27
N LEU A 9 9.78 -6.63 -7.54
CA LEU A 9 8.96 -7.22 -8.59
C LEU A 9 9.31 -8.67 -8.89
N THR A 10 10.59 -9.04 -8.80
CA THR A 10 11.03 -10.43 -8.98
C THR A 10 10.49 -11.32 -7.86
N ALA A 11 10.53 -10.87 -6.62
CA ALA A 11 9.97 -11.58 -5.47
C ALA A 11 8.45 -11.74 -5.58
N MET A 12 7.73 -10.65 -5.89
CA MET A 12 6.29 -10.67 -6.16
C MET A 12 5.93 -11.63 -7.29
N ARG A 13 6.69 -11.60 -8.40
CA ARG A 13 6.50 -12.52 -9.52
C ARG A 13 6.72 -13.98 -9.13
N ALA A 14 7.67 -14.26 -8.25
CA ALA A 14 7.95 -15.60 -7.74
C ALA A 14 6.92 -16.07 -6.67
N GLY A 15 6.11 -15.16 -6.13
CA GLY A 15 5.19 -15.45 -5.03
C GLY A 15 5.88 -15.61 -3.69
N VAL A 16 7.05 -14.98 -3.54
CA VAL A 16 7.75 -14.88 -2.27
C VAL A 16 7.07 -13.77 -1.45
N PRO A 17 6.67 -14.04 -0.18
CA PRO A 17 6.14 -13.01 0.70
C PRO A 17 7.09 -11.81 0.78
N GLN A 18 6.51 -10.62 0.72
CA GLN A 18 7.23 -9.36 0.83
C GLN A 18 7.62 -9.11 2.28
N THR A 19 8.82 -8.57 2.47
CA THR A 19 9.24 -8.02 3.75
C THR A 19 8.57 -6.66 3.99
N ASP A 20 8.56 -6.22 5.24
CA ASP A 20 8.02 -4.90 5.56
C ASP A 20 8.79 -3.79 4.82
N GLU A 21 10.12 -3.89 4.77
CA GLU A 21 11.01 -2.96 4.03
C GLU A 21 10.65 -2.92 2.53
N ALA A 22 10.38 -4.06 1.89
CA ALA A 22 10.00 -4.10 0.47
C ALA A 22 8.69 -3.34 0.21
N ILE A 23 7.70 -3.46 1.11
CA ILE A 23 6.41 -2.78 0.98
C ILE A 23 6.58 -1.28 1.23
N GLU A 24 7.33 -0.89 2.26
CA GLU A 24 7.62 0.51 2.57
C GLU A 24 8.37 1.19 1.41
N ASP A 25 9.33 0.49 0.82
CA ASP A 25 10.11 0.96 -0.32
C ASP A 25 9.26 1.07 -1.59
N PHE A 26 8.34 0.12 -1.83
CA PHE A 26 7.36 0.22 -2.89
C PHE A 26 6.47 1.47 -2.72
N VAL A 27 5.87 1.67 -1.55
CA VAL A 27 5.01 2.84 -1.29
C VAL A 27 5.79 4.14 -1.45
N ARG A 28 7.01 4.21 -0.89
CA ARG A 28 7.87 5.39 -1.05
C ARG A 28 8.18 5.67 -2.51
N GLY A 29 8.51 4.63 -3.27
CA GLY A 29 8.81 4.75 -4.70
C GLY A 29 7.63 5.19 -5.56
N VAL A 30 6.40 4.85 -5.16
CA VAL A 30 5.18 5.40 -5.77
C VAL A 30 5.05 6.89 -5.48
N VAL A 31 5.28 7.29 -4.23
CA VAL A 31 5.02 8.66 -3.74
C VAL A 31 6.08 9.65 -4.23
N ASP A 32 7.36 9.27 -4.26
CA ASP A 32 8.46 10.12 -4.72
C ASP A 32 8.67 10.09 -6.24
N GLY A 33 7.93 9.23 -6.96
CA GLY A 33 7.97 9.11 -8.41
C GLY A 33 9.17 8.33 -8.95
N THR A 34 9.94 7.64 -8.11
CA THR A 34 11.05 6.79 -8.55
C THR A 34 10.58 5.48 -9.20
N LEU A 35 9.35 5.03 -8.94
CA LEU A 35 8.73 3.92 -9.66
C LEU A 35 7.99 4.37 -10.92
N SER A 36 8.28 3.70 -12.03
CA SER A 36 7.57 3.92 -13.29
C SER A 36 6.15 3.32 -13.25
N ARG A 37 5.23 3.87 -14.07
CA ARG A 37 3.86 3.34 -14.20
C ARG A 37 3.81 1.84 -14.51
N PRO A 38 4.64 1.28 -15.42
CA PRO A 38 4.69 -0.16 -15.65
C PRO A 38 5.09 -0.96 -14.41
N GLN A 39 6.05 -0.49 -13.61
CA GLN A 39 6.45 -1.17 -12.37
C GLN A 39 5.33 -1.19 -11.34
N ILE A 40 4.61 -0.06 -11.18
CA ILE A 40 3.44 0.02 -10.28
C ILE A 40 2.34 -0.94 -10.76
N GLY A 41 2.04 -0.94 -12.06
CA GLY A 41 1.06 -1.84 -12.65
C GLY A 41 1.43 -3.32 -12.48
N ALA A 42 2.71 -3.67 -12.65
CA ALA A 42 3.21 -5.02 -12.44
C ALA A 42 3.04 -5.48 -10.99
N TRP A 43 3.41 -4.62 -10.03
CA TRP A 43 3.23 -4.92 -8.60
C TRP A 43 1.76 -5.20 -8.27
N LEU A 44 0.83 -4.35 -8.73
CA LEU A 44 -0.60 -4.53 -8.54
C LEU A 44 -1.12 -5.83 -9.17
N ALA A 45 -0.66 -6.16 -10.38
CA ALA A 45 -1.03 -7.39 -11.06
C ALA A 45 -0.57 -8.64 -10.28
N PHE A 46 0.63 -8.61 -9.70
CA PHE A 46 1.12 -9.71 -8.87
C PHE A 46 0.39 -9.80 -7.53
N ALA A 47 0.13 -8.67 -6.87
CA ALA A 47 -0.66 -8.63 -5.63
C ALA A 47 -2.08 -9.17 -5.84
N TYR A 48 -2.71 -8.83 -6.98
CA TYR A 48 -4.00 -9.39 -7.37
C TYR A 48 -3.94 -10.90 -7.61
N ALA A 49 -2.94 -11.37 -8.37
CA ALA A 49 -2.84 -12.76 -8.77
C ALA A 49 -2.49 -13.71 -7.62
N ARG A 50 -1.77 -13.22 -6.60
CA ARG A 50 -1.21 -14.04 -5.52
C ARG A 50 -1.82 -13.75 -4.15
N GLY A 51 -2.53 -12.63 -4.02
CA GLY A 51 -2.96 -12.11 -2.73
C GLY A 51 -1.80 -11.50 -1.94
N LEU A 52 -2.16 -10.88 -0.82
CA LEU A 52 -1.26 -10.48 0.25
C LEU A 52 -1.72 -11.21 1.51
N THR A 53 -0.76 -11.56 2.36
CA THR A 53 -1.03 -11.98 3.73
C THR A 53 -1.59 -10.82 4.55
N ASP A 54 -2.18 -11.12 5.71
CA ASP A 54 -2.67 -10.09 6.63
C ASP A 54 -1.52 -9.17 7.10
N GLY A 55 -0.33 -9.72 7.33
CA GLY A 55 0.87 -8.96 7.70
C GLY A 55 1.26 -7.96 6.62
N GLU A 56 1.37 -8.42 5.36
CA GLU A 56 1.69 -7.55 4.22
C GLU A 56 0.60 -6.48 4.01
N THR A 57 -0.68 -6.83 4.19
CA THR A 57 -1.80 -5.89 4.10
C THR A 57 -1.75 -4.81 5.17
N VAL A 58 -1.41 -5.18 6.41
CA VAL A 58 -1.21 -4.23 7.52
C VAL A 58 -0.03 -3.31 7.22
N THR A 59 1.10 -3.85 6.75
CA THR A 59 2.27 -3.04 6.42
C THR A 59 1.99 -2.08 5.28
N LEU A 60 1.34 -2.53 4.20
CA LEU A 60 0.93 -1.68 3.09
C LEU A 60 0.04 -0.52 3.57
N THR A 61 -0.96 -0.83 4.40
CA THR A 61 -1.87 0.17 4.97
C THR A 61 -1.11 1.19 5.82
N ARG A 62 -0.18 0.74 6.66
CA ARG A 62 0.62 1.62 7.53
C ARG A 62 1.56 2.51 6.72
N ALA A 63 2.25 1.95 5.74
CA ALA A 63 3.15 2.68 4.86
C ALA A 63 2.40 3.76 4.06
N MET A 64 1.23 3.43 3.48
CA MET A 64 0.37 4.40 2.80
C MET A 64 -0.17 5.48 3.75
N THR A 65 -0.54 5.11 4.98
CA THR A 65 -1.01 6.08 5.99
C THR A 65 0.13 7.02 6.44
N ALA A 66 1.37 6.55 6.42
CA ALA A 66 2.54 7.31 6.83
C ALA A 66 3.14 8.17 5.71
N SER A 67 2.79 7.93 4.45
CA SER A 67 3.37 8.62 3.30
C SER A 67 2.86 10.05 3.09
N GLY A 68 1.86 10.48 3.86
CA GLY A 68 1.26 11.81 3.75
C GLY A 68 0.90 12.43 5.09
N THR A 69 -0.05 13.36 5.06
CA THR A 69 -0.49 14.08 6.25
C THR A 69 -1.30 13.18 7.18
N ARG A 70 -0.95 13.20 8.48
CA ARG A 70 -1.75 12.56 9.53
C ARG A 70 -2.42 13.63 10.39
N LEU A 71 -3.74 13.66 10.36
CA LEU A 71 -4.54 14.58 11.16
C LEU A 71 -4.32 14.35 12.66
N ARG A 72 -4.52 15.40 13.45
CA ARG A 72 -4.44 15.41 14.92
C ARG A 72 -5.64 16.18 15.45
N TRP A 73 -6.18 15.73 16.56
CA TRP A 73 -7.34 16.32 17.22
C TRP A 73 -6.99 16.53 18.69
N ALA A 74 -7.74 17.42 19.35
CA ALA A 74 -7.61 17.63 20.78
C ALA A 74 -8.06 16.39 21.56
N ASP A 75 -7.52 16.23 22.77
CA ASP A 75 -7.88 15.12 23.66
C ASP A 75 -9.39 15.13 23.98
N GLY A 76 -10.01 13.95 23.93
CA GLY A 76 -11.45 13.79 24.19
C GLY A 76 -12.38 14.06 23.01
N ALA A 77 -11.86 14.37 21.81
CA ALA A 77 -12.69 14.50 20.61
C ALA A 77 -13.38 13.16 20.25
N GLU A 78 -14.68 13.18 20.03
CA GLU A 78 -15.40 12.03 19.48
C GLU A 78 -15.31 12.04 17.95
N LEU A 79 -14.57 11.07 17.40
CA LEU A 79 -14.34 10.93 15.96
C LEU A 79 -15.03 9.67 15.43
N ARG A 80 -15.82 9.84 14.37
CA ARG A 80 -16.49 8.77 13.63
C ARG A 80 -16.36 9.06 12.14
N ASP A 81 -16.16 8.01 11.37
CA ASP A 81 -16.13 8.09 9.92
C ASP A 81 -16.87 6.87 9.34
N LYS A 82 -17.43 7.02 8.14
CA LYS A 82 -18.08 5.95 7.39
C LYS A 82 -17.39 5.82 6.05
N HIS A 83 -16.92 4.61 5.77
CA HIS A 83 -16.38 4.25 4.46
C HIS A 83 -17.29 3.21 3.79
N SER A 84 -17.49 3.36 2.48
CA SER A 84 -18.19 2.39 1.64
C SER A 84 -17.22 1.82 0.63
N THR A 85 -17.31 0.52 0.36
CA THR A 85 -16.57 -0.14 -0.73
C THR A 85 -17.13 0.21 -2.11
N GLY A 86 -18.27 0.92 -2.17
CA GLY A 86 -18.96 1.36 -3.38
C GLY A 86 -20.20 0.54 -3.73
N GLY A 87 -21.16 1.17 -4.40
CA GLY A 87 -22.39 0.55 -4.89
C GLY A 87 -23.22 1.50 -5.75
N VAL A 88 -23.87 1.01 -6.82
CA VAL A 88 -24.75 1.83 -7.67
C VAL A 88 -25.94 2.31 -6.84
N GLY A 89 -26.12 3.62 -6.76
CA GLY A 89 -27.16 4.23 -5.92
C GLY A 89 -26.78 4.37 -4.45
N ASP A 90 -25.50 4.19 -4.08
CA ASP A 90 -25.00 4.51 -2.74
C ASP A 90 -25.10 6.03 -2.49
N LYS A 91 -26.04 6.43 -1.64
CA LYS A 91 -26.33 7.82 -1.25
C LYS A 91 -26.10 8.06 0.24
N VAL A 92 -25.44 7.13 0.93
CA VAL A 92 -25.15 7.21 2.37
C VAL A 92 -23.99 8.16 2.64
#